data_AF-A0A7W0WV17-F1
#
_entry.id   AF-A0A7W0WV17-F1
#
_cell.length_a   1.000
_cell.length_b   1.000
_cell.length_c   1.000
_cell.angle_alpha   90.00
_cell.angle_beta   90.00
_cell.angle_gamma   90.00
#
_symmetry.space_group_name_H-M   'P 1'
#
loop_
_entity.id
_entity.type
_entity.pdbx_description
1 polymer ?
#
loop_
_entity_poly.entity_id
_entity_poly.type
_entity_poly.pdbx_seq_one_letter_code
_entity_poly.pdbx_strand_id
1 'polypeptide(L)'
;MNKLEAAIAANVDDTDAYLVYGDWLQGEGDPRGELIALQHARTPKAKKAEAELLARHPSLFLLEDVVVEWHLGFWKSVRIVDDTKAVLRKLARHPSAKLLRHLSFGRTHGRRQVQYEPIIKQLVKQRWPHLRGLDFGDFADEDWQVEWSYVGNVSPLYKAFPKLERLRLYGNRVELGTVQHANLRELAIRTDVPVAPVIAALVKAKLPKLERLSLDLGQDDVAMGGLFNGRFPSLEHL
;
A
#
# COMPACT_ATOMS: atom_id res chain seq x y z
N MET A 1 -11.24 1.06 20.66
CA MET A 1 -12.09 0.97 19.46
C MET A 1 -13.52 0.83 19.95
N ASN A 2 -14.41 1.75 19.60
CA ASN A 2 -15.82 1.65 19.98
C ASN A 2 -16.55 0.67 19.04
N LYS A 3 -17.80 0.31 19.34
CA LYS A 3 -18.56 -0.68 18.56
C LYS A 3 -18.79 -0.26 17.10
N LEU A 4 -18.96 1.04 16.85
CA LEU A 4 -19.22 1.58 15.51
C LEU A 4 -17.97 1.52 14.62
N GLU A 5 -16.81 1.89 15.17
CA GLU A 5 -15.51 1.73 14.50
C GLU A 5 -15.20 0.25 14.24
N ALA A 6 -15.60 -0.65 15.14
CA ALA A 6 -15.46 -2.09 14.94
C ALA A 6 -16.36 -2.63 13.81
N ALA A 7 -17.55 -2.06 13.60
CA ALA A 7 -18.42 -2.42 12.49
C ALA A 7 -17.77 -2.07 11.14
N ILE A 8 -17.18 -0.87 11.03
CA ILE A 8 -16.40 -0.48 9.85
C ILE A 8 -15.19 -1.41 9.66
N ALA A 9 -14.46 -1.74 10.74
CA ALA A 9 -13.30 -2.63 10.64
C ALA A 9 -13.69 -4.06 10.17
N ALA A 10 -14.91 -4.52 10.46
CA ALA A 10 -15.41 -5.81 9.99
C ALA A 10 -15.66 -5.81 8.47
N ASN A 11 -16.17 -4.70 7.92
CA ASN A 11 -16.36 -4.50 6.48
C ASN A 11 -16.00 -3.06 6.08
N VAL A 12 -14.77 -2.87 5.61
CA VAL A 12 -14.22 -1.55 5.22
C VAL A 12 -14.84 -0.94 3.96
N ASP A 13 -15.77 -1.63 3.32
CA ASP A 13 -16.53 -1.17 2.16
C ASP A 13 -18.01 -0.90 2.50
N ASP A 14 -18.43 -1.11 3.75
CA ASP A 14 -19.79 -0.86 4.24
C ASP A 14 -20.03 0.64 4.47
N THR A 15 -20.55 1.31 3.44
CA THR A 15 -20.87 2.75 3.49
C THR A 15 -21.82 3.10 4.64
N ASP A 16 -22.81 2.26 4.94
CA ASP A 16 -23.81 2.56 5.99
C ASP A 16 -23.16 2.55 7.37
N ALA A 17 -22.21 1.63 7.62
CA ALA A 17 -21.43 1.63 8.86
C ALA A 17 -20.63 2.91 9.06
N TYR A 18 -20.07 3.50 7.98
CA TYR A 18 -19.41 4.79 8.04
C TYR A 18 -20.39 5.91 8.37
N LEU A 19 -21.57 5.94 7.76
CA LEU A 19 -22.57 6.99 8.01
C LEU A 19 -23.07 6.97 9.46
N VAL A 20 -23.41 5.79 10.00
CA VAL A 20 -23.81 5.66 11.41
C VAL A 20 -22.69 6.12 12.35
N TYR A 21 -21.44 5.78 12.03
CA TYR A 21 -20.29 6.25 12.80
C TYR A 21 -20.09 7.77 12.67
N GLY A 22 -20.29 8.32 11.48
CA GLY A 22 -20.18 9.74 11.19
C GLY A 22 -21.21 10.57 11.96
N ASP A 23 -22.47 10.15 11.97
CA ASP A 23 -23.54 10.79 12.74
C ASP A 23 -23.23 10.78 14.24
N TRP A 24 -22.74 9.65 14.76
CA TRP A 24 -22.29 9.57 16.14
C TRP A 24 -21.12 10.53 16.44
N LEU A 25 -20.11 10.58 15.58
CA LEU A 25 -18.97 11.49 15.72
C LEU A 25 -19.38 12.96 15.70
N GLN A 26 -20.36 13.34 14.86
CA GLN A 26 -20.90 14.69 14.85
C GLN A 26 -21.58 15.04 16.18
N GLY A 27 -22.31 14.09 16.78
CA GLY A 27 -22.90 14.26 18.12
C GLY A 27 -21.85 14.49 19.22
N GLU A 28 -20.66 13.88 19.07
CA GLU A 28 -19.52 14.06 19.97
C GLU A 28 -18.67 15.31 19.65
N GLY A 29 -19.00 16.05 18.59
CA GLY A 29 -18.23 17.21 18.13
C GLY A 29 -16.91 16.88 17.44
N ASP A 30 -16.70 15.63 16.99
CA ASP A 30 -15.51 15.25 16.23
C ASP A 30 -15.70 15.65 14.74
N PRO A 31 -14.80 16.47 14.16
CA PRO A 31 -14.93 16.95 12.79
C PRO A 31 -14.84 15.83 11.73
N ARG A 32 -14.36 14.63 12.10
CA ARG A 32 -14.39 13.46 11.21
C ARG A 32 -15.81 13.07 10.82
N GLY A 33 -16.80 13.30 11.68
CA GLY A 33 -18.20 13.02 11.37
C GLY A 33 -18.69 13.86 10.19
N GLU A 34 -18.44 15.18 10.24
CA GLU A 34 -18.73 16.08 9.12
C GLU A 34 -17.95 15.68 7.85
N LEU A 35 -16.67 15.30 8.00
CA LEU A 35 -15.85 14.83 6.87
C LEU A 35 -16.46 13.59 6.19
N ILE A 36 -16.99 12.64 6.96
CA ILE A 36 -17.68 11.45 6.42
C ILE A 36 -18.90 11.86 5.59
N ALA A 37 -19.76 12.73 6.15
CA ALA A 37 -20.96 13.20 5.47
C ALA A 37 -20.63 13.95 4.17
N LEU A 38 -19.61 14.82 4.19
CA LEU A 38 -19.15 15.57 3.01
C LEU A 38 -18.61 14.64 1.91
N GLN A 39 -17.78 13.67 2.27
CA GLN A 39 -17.21 12.71 1.32
C GLN A 39 -18.25 11.75 0.74
N HIS A 40 -19.29 11.41 1.51
CA HIS A 40 -20.42 10.62 1.03
C HIS A 40 -21.29 11.41 0.02
N ALA A 41 -21.51 12.71 0.25
CA ALA A 41 -22.36 13.52 -0.62
C ALA A 41 -21.83 13.67 -2.05
N ARG A 42 -20.50 13.65 -2.26
CA ARG A 42 -19.81 13.68 -3.56
C ARG A 42 -20.21 14.84 -4.50
N THR A 43 -20.80 15.92 -3.97
CA THR A 43 -21.16 17.11 -4.75
C THR A 43 -20.01 18.12 -4.83
N PRO A 44 -19.98 19.03 -5.83
CA PRO A 44 -18.99 20.11 -5.89
C PRO A 44 -19.01 21.01 -4.64
N LYS A 45 -20.20 21.28 -4.09
CA LYS A 45 -20.37 22.03 -2.84
C LYS A 45 -19.73 21.30 -1.66
N ALA A 46 -19.95 19.98 -1.56
CA ALA A 46 -19.37 19.17 -0.51
C ALA A 46 -17.83 19.10 -0.60
N LYS A 47 -17.26 19.00 -1.81
CA LYS A 47 -15.80 19.03 -2.02
C LYS A 47 -15.18 20.36 -1.57
N LYS A 48 -15.86 21.48 -1.80
CA LYS A 48 -15.40 22.79 -1.32
C LYS A 48 -15.40 22.84 0.21
N ALA A 49 -16.50 22.41 0.84
CA ALA A 49 -16.61 22.35 2.30
C ALA A 49 -15.60 21.37 2.93
N GLU A 50 -15.31 20.25 2.27
CA GLU A 50 -14.28 19.29 2.68
C GLU A 50 -12.90 19.96 2.74
N ALA A 51 -12.51 20.70 1.70
CA ALA A 51 -11.24 21.42 1.69
C ALA A 51 -11.15 22.46 2.84
N GLU A 52 -12.23 23.20 3.08
CA GLU A 52 -12.33 24.16 4.19
C GLU A 52 -12.28 23.48 5.56
N LEU A 53 -12.89 22.30 5.71
CA LEU A 53 -12.87 21.50 6.93
C LEU A 53 -11.45 20.98 7.22
N LEU A 54 -10.79 20.38 6.23
CA LEU A 54 -9.43 19.87 6.37
C LEU A 54 -8.42 20.98 6.71
N ALA A 55 -8.58 22.18 6.13
CA ALA A 55 -7.75 23.34 6.44
C ALA A 55 -7.92 23.81 7.89
N ARG A 56 -9.13 23.72 8.46
CA ARG A 56 -9.43 24.12 9.84
C ARG A 56 -9.07 23.06 10.88
N HIS A 57 -8.97 21.79 10.48
CA HIS A 57 -8.71 20.68 11.39
C HIS A 57 -7.49 19.85 10.96
N PRO A 58 -6.26 20.32 11.26
CA PRO A 58 -5.05 19.58 10.92
C PRO A 58 -4.96 18.20 11.58
N SER A 59 -5.71 17.96 12.66
CA SER A 59 -5.86 16.62 13.26
C SER A 59 -6.44 15.57 12.29
N LEU A 60 -7.14 15.99 11.23
CA LEU A 60 -7.64 15.12 10.17
C LEU A 60 -6.59 14.89 9.08
N PHE A 61 -5.75 15.90 8.81
CA PHE A 61 -4.77 15.88 7.72
C PHE A 61 -3.62 16.87 7.95
N LEU A 62 -2.46 16.38 8.40
CA LEU A 62 -1.24 17.18 8.64
C LEU A 62 0.04 16.50 8.11
N LEU A 63 -0.09 15.64 7.10
CA LEU A 63 1.08 15.00 6.51
C LEU A 63 1.47 15.73 5.24
N GLU A 64 2.57 16.47 5.33
CA GLU A 64 3.38 16.85 4.17
C GLU A 64 3.99 15.58 3.54
N ASP A 65 4.42 15.68 2.29
CA ASP A 65 5.13 14.61 1.58
C ASP A 65 4.35 13.30 1.42
N VAL A 66 3.02 13.39 1.42
CA VAL A 66 2.14 12.28 1.06
C VAL A 66 1.06 12.72 0.09
N VAL A 67 0.68 11.79 -0.78
CA VAL A 67 -0.56 11.87 -1.57
C VAL A 67 -1.54 10.87 -0.98
N VAL A 68 -2.75 11.33 -0.65
CA VAL A 68 -3.77 10.49 -0.01
C VAL A 68 -5.00 10.33 -0.88
N GLU A 69 -5.49 9.10 -0.93
CA GLU A 69 -6.84 8.79 -1.41
C GLU A 69 -7.73 8.58 -0.19
N TRP A 70 -8.81 9.36 -0.10
CA TRP A 70 -9.76 9.27 0.99
C TRP A 70 -10.86 8.24 0.73
N HIS A 71 -11.38 7.67 1.81
CA HIS A 71 -12.63 6.93 1.84
C HIS A 71 -13.33 7.19 3.17
N LEU A 72 -14.38 8.01 3.09
CA LEU A 72 -15.32 8.29 4.19
C LEU A 72 -14.60 8.61 5.51
N GLY A 73 -13.85 9.70 5.54
CA GLY A 73 -13.15 10.21 6.71
C GLY A 73 -11.82 9.53 7.04
N PHE A 74 -11.45 8.47 6.33
CA PHE A 74 -10.18 7.75 6.52
C PHE A 74 -9.35 7.71 5.25
N TRP A 75 -8.05 7.47 5.39
CA TRP A 75 -7.16 7.24 4.25
C TRP A 75 -7.31 5.80 3.79
N LYS A 76 -7.71 5.64 2.53
CA LYS A 76 -7.76 4.35 1.85
C LYS A 76 -6.38 3.99 1.31
N SER A 77 -5.74 4.95 0.65
CA SER A 77 -4.42 4.79 0.04
C SER A 77 -3.53 5.96 0.45
N VAL A 78 -2.26 5.68 0.73
CA VAL A 78 -1.25 6.72 0.94
C VAL A 78 -0.03 6.40 0.09
N ARG A 79 0.40 7.36 -0.74
CA ARG A 79 1.70 7.35 -1.39
C ARG A 79 2.63 8.28 -0.61
N ILE A 80 3.73 7.75 -0.12
CA ILE A 80 4.79 8.55 0.50
C ILE A 80 5.70 9.02 -0.63
N VAL A 81 5.75 10.34 -0.84
CA VAL A 81 6.58 10.98 -1.86
C VAL A 81 7.91 11.47 -1.31
N ASP A 82 8.01 11.62 0.03
CA ASP A 82 9.26 12.01 0.67
C ASP A 82 9.44 11.60 2.16
N ASP A 83 10.64 11.80 2.72
CA ASP A 83 11.08 11.54 4.12
C ASP A 83 10.44 10.29 4.77
N THR A 84 10.63 9.15 4.12
CA THR A 84 9.84 7.95 4.38
C THR A 84 9.89 7.47 5.83
N LYS A 85 11.01 7.61 6.54
CA LYS A 85 11.13 7.09 7.91
C LYS A 85 10.40 7.96 8.93
N ALA A 86 10.40 9.28 8.79
CA ALA A 86 9.64 10.16 9.67
C ALA A 86 8.14 10.05 9.35
N VAL A 87 7.79 10.11 8.06
CA VAL A 87 6.41 10.01 7.58
C VAL A 87 5.77 8.68 8.00
N LEU A 88 6.44 7.54 7.82
CA LEU A 88 5.90 6.24 8.17
C LEU A 88 5.53 6.13 9.66
N ARG A 89 6.34 6.71 10.56
CA ARG A 89 6.06 6.72 12.01
C ARG A 89 4.87 7.62 12.36
N LYS A 90 4.73 8.77 11.71
CA LYS A 90 3.58 9.67 11.89
C LYS A 90 2.30 9.00 11.36
N LEU A 91 2.38 8.42 10.16
CA LEU A 91 1.30 7.70 9.50
C LEU A 91 0.79 6.54 10.37
N ALA A 92 1.68 5.73 10.94
CA ALA A 92 1.36 4.64 11.87
C ALA A 92 0.54 5.02 13.10
N ARG A 93 0.56 6.30 13.49
CA ARG A 93 -0.15 6.82 14.68
C ARG A 93 -1.35 7.68 14.30
N HIS A 94 -1.53 7.98 13.02
CA HIS A 94 -2.53 8.94 12.58
C HIS A 94 -3.94 8.32 12.63
N PRO A 95 -4.95 8.99 13.23
CA PRO A 95 -6.31 8.45 13.32
C PRO A 95 -6.92 8.11 11.95
N SER A 96 -6.63 8.91 10.92
CA SER A 96 -7.10 8.66 9.56
C SER A 96 -6.47 7.43 8.89
N ALA A 97 -5.34 6.92 9.38
CA ALA A 97 -4.67 5.76 8.81
C ALA A 97 -5.17 4.41 9.35
N LYS A 98 -6.06 4.40 10.36
CA LYS A 98 -6.50 3.16 11.03
C LYS A 98 -7.06 2.10 10.07
N LEU A 99 -7.70 2.54 8.99
CA LEU A 99 -8.32 1.70 7.98
C LEU A 99 -7.54 1.69 6.66
N LEU A 100 -6.25 2.02 6.71
CA LEU A 100 -5.39 2.09 5.53
C LEU A 100 -5.34 0.74 4.81
N ARG A 101 -5.62 0.76 3.51
CA ARG A 101 -5.68 -0.43 2.65
C ARG A 101 -4.47 -0.53 1.73
N HIS A 102 -3.90 0.60 1.34
CA HIS A 102 -2.78 0.64 0.43
C HIS A 102 -1.72 1.63 0.86
N LEU A 103 -0.46 1.21 0.84
CA LEU A 103 0.69 2.07 1.10
C LEU A 103 1.69 1.90 -0.05
N SER A 104 2.10 3.01 -0.65
CA SER A 104 3.12 3.03 -1.69
C SER A 104 4.28 3.96 -1.32
N PHE A 105 5.46 3.57 -1.77
CA PHE A 105 6.71 4.27 -1.52
C PHE A 105 7.32 4.69 -2.85
N GLY A 106 7.37 6.01 -3.05
CA GLY A 106 8.08 6.63 -4.16
C GLY A 106 9.49 7.02 -3.76
N ARG A 107 9.93 8.20 -4.21
CA ARG A 107 11.27 8.72 -3.94
C ARG A 107 11.49 8.96 -2.44
N THR A 108 12.72 8.70 -1.98
CA THR A 108 13.21 9.16 -0.68
C THR A 108 14.10 10.39 -0.91
N HIS A 109 13.86 11.54 -0.26
CA HIS A 109 14.48 12.85 -0.57
C HIS A 109 15.98 12.79 -0.80
N GLY A 110 16.46 13.61 -1.75
CA GLY A 110 17.84 14.07 -1.77
C GLY A 110 18.89 12.99 -1.97
N ARG A 111 18.49 11.77 -2.32
CA ARG A 111 19.42 10.66 -2.59
C ARG A 111 19.47 10.35 -4.07
N ARG A 112 20.69 10.13 -4.55
CA ARG A 112 20.95 9.54 -5.88
C ARG A 112 20.43 8.11 -6.01
N GLN A 113 20.14 7.44 -4.88
CA GLN A 113 19.67 6.07 -4.82
C GLN A 113 18.68 5.87 -3.67
N VAL A 114 17.64 5.06 -3.90
CA VAL A 114 16.60 4.72 -2.93
C VAL A 114 16.86 3.31 -2.38
N GLN A 115 16.73 3.16 -1.06
CA GLN A 115 16.94 1.89 -0.34
C GLN A 115 15.66 1.53 0.43
N TYR A 116 14.94 0.49 0.00
CA TYR A 116 13.66 0.09 0.59
C TYR A 116 13.81 -0.87 1.77
N GLU A 117 14.89 -1.63 1.90
CA GLU A 117 15.05 -2.59 3.00
C GLU A 117 14.95 -1.95 4.40
N PRO A 118 15.56 -0.77 4.67
CA PRO A 118 15.35 -0.07 5.94
C PRO A 118 13.89 0.34 6.18
N ILE A 119 13.15 0.66 5.11
CA ILE A 119 11.72 1.02 5.17
C ILE A 119 10.91 -0.24 5.49
N ILE A 120 11.16 -1.36 4.81
CA ILE A 120 10.55 -2.67 5.08
C ILE A 120 10.75 -3.06 6.55
N LYS A 121 11.97 -2.93 7.07
CA LYS A 121 12.30 -3.21 8.49
C LYS A 121 11.52 -2.34 9.48
N GLN A 122 11.12 -1.13 9.11
CA GLN A 122 10.28 -0.27 9.95
C GLN A 122 8.80 -0.58 9.78
N LEU A 123 8.37 -0.84 8.55
CA LEU A 123 7.00 -1.14 8.18
C LEU A 123 6.48 -2.37 8.94
N VAL A 124 7.27 -3.46 8.99
CA VAL A 124 6.88 -4.69 9.71
C VAL A 124 6.81 -4.56 11.23
N LYS A 125 7.28 -3.45 11.79
CA LYS A 125 7.15 -3.13 13.23
C LYS A 125 5.84 -2.44 13.56
N GLN A 126 5.10 -1.98 12.55
CA GLN A 126 3.82 -1.30 12.71
C GLN A 126 2.67 -2.28 12.52
N ARG A 127 1.47 -1.91 13.00
CA ARG A 127 0.25 -2.72 12.83
C ARG A 127 -0.65 -2.08 11.80
N TRP A 128 -0.87 -2.79 10.69
CA TRP A 128 -1.75 -2.37 9.60
C TRP A 128 -2.78 -3.46 9.28
N PRO A 129 -3.83 -3.62 10.11
CA PRO A 129 -4.73 -4.77 10.07
C PRO A 129 -5.62 -4.85 8.82
N HIS A 130 -5.71 -3.76 8.05
CA HIS A 130 -6.50 -3.65 6.82
C HIS A 130 -5.63 -3.46 5.57
N LEU A 131 -4.30 -3.52 5.69
CA LEU A 131 -3.40 -3.33 4.56
C LEU A 131 -3.48 -4.53 3.62
N ARG A 132 -3.80 -4.23 2.36
CA ARG A 132 -4.01 -5.19 1.27
C ARG A 132 -3.04 -4.96 0.11
N GLY A 133 -2.48 -3.77 -0.04
CA GLY A 133 -1.52 -3.48 -1.12
C GLY A 133 -0.26 -2.79 -0.62
N LEU A 134 0.89 -3.22 -1.13
CA LEU A 134 2.20 -2.59 -0.91
C LEU A 134 2.95 -2.41 -2.22
N ASP A 135 3.38 -1.18 -2.49
CA ASP A 135 4.13 -0.86 -3.70
C ASP A 135 5.44 -0.16 -3.33
N PHE A 136 6.55 -0.68 -3.82
CA PHE A 136 7.88 -0.10 -3.71
C PHE A 136 8.34 0.31 -5.12
N GLY A 137 8.81 1.54 -5.28
CA GLY A 137 9.14 2.09 -6.58
C GLY A 137 7.95 2.70 -7.31
N ASP A 138 7.03 3.30 -6.56
CA ASP A 138 5.89 4.06 -7.10
C ASP A 138 6.33 5.49 -7.44
N PHE A 139 7.16 5.60 -8.48
CA PHE A 139 7.66 6.87 -8.98
C PHE A 139 6.65 7.51 -9.93
N ALA A 140 6.32 8.79 -9.68
CA ALA A 140 5.52 9.60 -10.60
C ALA A 140 6.38 10.27 -11.68
N ASP A 141 7.70 10.21 -11.54
CA ASP A 141 8.70 10.84 -12.40
C ASP A 141 9.10 9.88 -13.52
N GLU A 142 8.83 10.26 -14.76
CA GLU A 142 9.12 9.44 -15.95
C GLU A 142 10.62 9.25 -16.18
N ASP A 143 11.46 10.12 -15.64
CA ASP A 143 12.92 10.04 -15.79
C ASP A 143 13.56 9.06 -14.79
N TRP A 144 12.79 8.51 -13.84
CA TRP A 144 13.34 7.67 -12.79
C TRP A 144 13.70 6.26 -13.28
N GLN A 145 14.98 5.93 -13.22
CA GLN A 145 15.51 4.63 -13.64
C GLN A 145 15.44 3.60 -12.52
N VAL A 146 15.08 2.36 -12.87
CA VAL A 146 15.01 1.23 -11.93
C VAL A 146 16.34 0.96 -11.23
N GLU A 147 17.46 1.25 -11.91
CA GLU A 147 18.84 1.11 -11.43
C GLU A 147 19.15 1.92 -10.16
N TRP A 148 18.41 3.00 -9.92
CA TRP A 148 18.61 3.87 -8.76
C TRP A 148 17.86 3.39 -7.53
N SER A 149 17.15 2.27 -7.62
CA SER A 149 16.28 1.76 -6.56
C SER A 149 16.73 0.38 -6.13
N TYR A 150 16.83 0.15 -4.82
CA TYR A 150 17.23 -1.12 -4.25
C TYR A 150 16.16 -1.61 -3.28
N VAL A 151 15.52 -2.73 -3.61
CA VAL A 151 14.41 -3.28 -2.83
C VAL A 151 14.91 -3.99 -1.59
N GLY A 152 15.86 -4.92 -1.75
CA GLY A 152 16.37 -5.78 -0.68
C GLY A 152 15.39 -6.87 -0.27
N ASN A 153 15.52 -7.35 0.97
CA ASN A 153 14.77 -8.50 1.49
C ASN A 153 13.31 -8.15 1.86
N VAL A 154 12.37 -8.73 1.10
CA VAL A 154 10.92 -8.53 1.30
C VAL A 154 10.25 -9.65 2.10
N SER A 155 10.95 -10.74 2.41
CA SER A 155 10.38 -11.90 3.10
C SER A 155 9.69 -11.59 4.45
N PRO A 156 10.11 -10.56 5.24
CA PRO A 156 9.38 -10.20 6.47
C PRO A 156 7.93 -9.74 6.22
N LEU A 157 7.62 -9.22 5.02
CA LEU A 157 6.28 -8.71 4.68
C LEU A 157 5.23 -9.82 4.72
N TYR A 158 5.57 -11.04 4.30
CA TYR A 158 4.61 -12.16 4.19
C TYR A 158 3.98 -12.53 5.52
N LYS A 159 4.75 -12.47 6.62
CA LYS A 159 4.24 -12.75 7.97
C LYS A 159 3.61 -11.51 8.61
N ALA A 160 4.15 -10.32 8.33
CA ALA A 160 3.66 -9.08 8.92
C ALA A 160 2.28 -8.67 8.39
N PHE A 161 1.97 -8.98 7.13
CA PHE A 161 0.75 -8.55 6.44
C PHE A 161 -0.04 -9.73 5.87
N PRO A 162 -0.68 -10.57 6.70
CA PRO A 162 -1.34 -11.80 6.25
C PRO A 162 -2.55 -11.59 5.33
N LYS A 163 -3.07 -10.35 5.26
CA LYS A 163 -4.17 -9.94 4.36
C LYS A 163 -3.66 -9.27 3.07
N LEU A 164 -2.36 -9.28 2.80
CA LEU A 164 -1.79 -8.68 1.60
C LEU A 164 -2.30 -9.41 0.35
N GLU A 165 -2.89 -8.65 -0.56
CA GLU A 165 -3.47 -9.09 -1.83
C GLU A 165 -2.61 -8.65 -3.01
N ARG A 166 -1.89 -7.53 -2.91
CA ARG A 166 -1.02 -6.99 -3.97
C ARG A 166 0.35 -6.59 -3.44
N LEU A 167 1.39 -6.98 -4.16
CA LEU A 167 2.77 -6.59 -3.89
C LEU A 167 3.47 -6.19 -5.18
N ARG A 168 3.93 -4.93 -5.25
CA ARG A 168 4.71 -4.40 -6.38
C ARG A 168 6.12 -4.04 -5.92
N LEU A 169 7.14 -4.59 -6.60
CA LEU A 169 8.55 -4.46 -6.26
C LEU A 169 9.33 -3.91 -7.44
N TYR A 170 9.48 -2.58 -7.53
CA TYR A 170 10.15 -1.92 -8.65
C TYR A 170 11.49 -1.36 -8.14
N GLY A 171 12.58 -2.00 -8.58
CA GLY A 171 13.95 -1.71 -8.18
C GLY A 171 14.83 -2.96 -8.24
N ASN A 172 16.14 -2.77 -8.20
CA ASN A 172 17.14 -3.81 -8.21
C ASN A 172 17.34 -4.49 -6.85
N ARG A 173 18.12 -5.57 -6.87
CA ARG A 173 18.48 -6.39 -5.68
C ARG A 173 17.24 -6.87 -4.93
N VAL A 174 16.25 -7.38 -5.67
CA VAL A 174 15.04 -7.95 -5.08
C VAL A 174 15.39 -9.30 -4.45
N GLU A 175 15.21 -9.40 -3.13
CA GLU A 175 15.38 -10.64 -2.39
C GLU A 175 14.03 -11.14 -1.89
N LEU A 176 13.42 -12.05 -2.64
CA LEU A 176 12.10 -12.60 -2.33
C LEU A 176 12.11 -13.55 -1.11
N GLY A 177 13.22 -14.24 -0.86
CA GLY A 177 13.31 -15.27 0.18
C GLY A 177 12.37 -16.44 -0.08
N THR A 178 11.77 -17.01 0.99
CA THR A 178 10.77 -18.09 0.85
C THR A 178 9.39 -17.49 0.60
N VAL A 179 8.96 -17.51 -0.65
CA VAL A 179 7.70 -16.89 -1.07
C VAL A 179 6.52 -17.78 -0.71
N GLN A 180 5.80 -17.42 0.35
CA GLN A 180 4.56 -18.10 0.75
C GLN A 180 3.56 -17.07 1.27
N HIS A 181 2.38 -17.01 0.63
CA HIS A 181 1.33 -16.10 1.06
C HIS A 181 -0.05 -16.63 0.68
N ALA A 182 -0.99 -16.65 1.63
CA ALA A 182 -2.31 -17.26 1.44
C ALA A 182 -3.30 -16.39 0.65
N ASN A 183 -3.09 -15.06 0.63
CA ASN A 183 -4.03 -14.09 0.06
C ASN A 183 -3.45 -13.25 -1.08
N LEU A 184 -2.19 -13.46 -1.46
CA LEU A 184 -1.58 -12.65 -2.53
C LEU A 184 -2.20 -13.05 -3.87
N ARG A 185 -2.78 -12.07 -4.55
CA ARG A 185 -3.46 -12.16 -5.84
C ARG A 185 -2.65 -11.54 -6.96
N GLU A 186 -1.86 -10.50 -6.65
CA GLU A 186 -1.05 -9.79 -7.62
C GLU A 186 0.38 -9.63 -7.12
N LEU A 187 1.33 -10.07 -7.93
CA LEU A 187 2.76 -9.88 -7.72
C LEU A 187 3.37 -9.28 -8.97
N ALA A 188 3.87 -8.05 -8.86
CA ALA A 188 4.57 -7.35 -9.94
C ALA A 188 6.01 -7.09 -9.52
N ILE A 189 6.97 -7.49 -10.35
CA ILE A 189 8.40 -7.29 -10.09
C ILE A 189 9.02 -6.66 -11.32
N ARG A 190 9.71 -5.53 -11.11
CA ARG A 190 10.58 -4.90 -12.10
C ARG A 190 11.99 -4.80 -11.53
N THR A 191 12.93 -5.51 -12.11
CA THR A 191 14.34 -5.54 -11.68
C THR A 191 15.24 -5.90 -12.85
N ASP A 192 16.35 -5.20 -13.01
CA ASP A 192 17.35 -5.56 -14.02
C ASP A 192 18.34 -6.57 -13.44
N VAL A 193 18.69 -6.45 -12.15
CA VAL A 193 19.69 -7.33 -11.52
C VAL A 193 19.49 -7.55 -10.01
N PRO A 194 19.78 -8.77 -9.49
CA PRO A 194 19.99 -10.02 -10.22
C PRO A 194 18.67 -10.74 -10.52
N VAL A 195 18.51 -11.27 -11.74
CA VAL A 195 17.28 -11.96 -12.17
C VAL A 195 17.20 -13.41 -11.68
N ALA A 196 18.31 -14.17 -11.74
CA ALA A 196 18.29 -15.60 -11.43
C ALA A 196 17.74 -15.96 -10.03
N PRO A 197 18.11 -15.24 -8.93
CA PRO A 197 17.54 -15.50 -7.60
C PRO A 197 16.03 -15.24 -7.52
N VAL A 198 15.53 -14.25 -8.26
CA VAL A 198 14.09 -13.91 -8.32
C VAL A 198 13.33 -15.08 -8.95
N ILE A 199 13.77 -15.56 -10.12
CA ILE A 199 13.15 -16.70 -10.80
C ILE A 199 13.20 -17.95 -9.94
N ALA A 200 14.36 -18.26 -9.34
CA ALA A 200 14.51 -19.43 -8.47
C ALA A 200 13.57 -19.41 -7.26
N ALA A 201 13.31 -18.23 -6.68
CA ALA A 201 12.35 -18.07 -5.59
C ALA A 201 10.90 -18.22 -6.07
N LEU A 202 10.54 -17.64 -7.23
CA LEU A 202 9.20 -17.74 -7.80
C LEU A 202 8.82 -19.17 -8.19
N VAL A 203 9.74 -19.95 -8.76
CA VAL A 203 9.51 -21.37 -9.08
C VAL A 203 9.14 -22.18 -7.82
N LYS A 204 9.68 -21.80 -6.67
CA LYS A 204 9.40 -22.44 -5.37
C LYS A 204 8.24 -21.81 -4.61
N ALA A 205 7.63 -20.74 -5.12
CA ALA A 205 6.62 -19.96 -4.41
C ALA A 205 5.33 -20.74 -4.13
N LYS A 206 4.70 -20.47 -2.99
CA LYS A 206 3.39 -21.01 -2.60
C LYS A 206 2.38 -19.88 -2.51
N LEU A 207 1.75 -19.58 -3.64
CA LEU A 207 0.80 -18.48 -3.82
C LEU A 207 -0.51 -19.04 -4.41
N PRO A 208 -1.34 -19.73 -3.60
CA PRO A 208 -2.51 -20.46 -4.10
C PRO A 208 -3.62 -19.57 -4.68
N LYS A 209 -3.63 -18.27 -4.39
CA LYS A 209 -4.60 -17.30 -4.91
C LYS A 209 -4.00 -16.32 -5.92
N LEU A 210 -2.79 -16.58 -6.43
CA LEU A 210 -2.15 -15.67 -7.39
C LEU A 210 -2.93 -15.68 -8.70
N GLU A 211 -3.46 -14.52 -9.06
CA GLU A 211 -4.27 -14.27 -10.27
C GLU A 211 -3.43 -13.55 -11.34
N ARG A 212 -2.48 -12.69 -10.92
CA ARG A 212 -1.64 -11.89 -11.80
C ARG A 212 -0.18 -11.94 -11.37
N LEU A 213 0.70 -12.32 -12.29
CA LEU A 213 2.15 -12.25 -12.16
C LEU A 213 2.68 -11.35 -13.28
N SER A 214 3.40 -10.29 -12.95
CA SER A 214 4.03 -9.42 -13.95
C SER A 214 5.51 -9.30 -13.68
N LEU A 215 6.34 -9.64 -14.67
CA LEU A 215 7.79 -9.70 -14.54
C LEU A 215 8.45 -8.89 -15.65
N ASP A 216 9.11 -7.80 -15.26
CA ASP A 216 9.97 -6.98 -16.12
C ASP A 216 11.41 -7.16 -15.61
N LEU A 217 12.21 -7.93 -16.35
CA LEU A 217 13.51 -8.43 -15.91
C LEU A 217 14.68 -7.77 -16.65
N GLY A 218 14.46 -6.60 -17.25
CA GLY A 218 15.46 -5.89 -18.06
C GLY A 218 15.75 -6.59 -19.39
N GLN A 219 16.91 -6.29 -19.99
CA GLN A 219 17.33 -6.85 -21.29
C GLN A 219 17.82 -8.32 -21.23
N ASP A 220 17.78 -8.96 -20.05
CA ASP A 220 18.03 -10.38 -19.96
C ASP A 220 16.82 -11.12 -20.55
N ASP A 221 16.95 -11.55 -21.81
CA ASP A 221 16.01 -12.42 -22.53
C ASP A 221 15.91 -13.79 -21.84
N VAL A 222 15.36 -13.82 -20.63
CA VAL A 222 14.96 -15.06 -19.97
C VAL A 222 13.70 -15.53 -20.67
N ALA A 223 13.78 -16.65 -21.38
CA ALA A 223 12.61 -17.27 -21.98
C ALA A 223 11.62 -17.67 -20.88
N MET A 224 10.62 -16.82 -20.61
CA MET A 224 9.59 -17.01 -19.58
C MET A 224 8.56 -18.09 -19.94
N GLY A 225 8.57 -18.54 -21.20
CA GLY A 225 7.64 -19.53 -21.74
C GLY A 225 7.65 -20.83 -20.94
N GLY A 226 6.53 -21.13 -20.28
CA GLY A 226 6.29 -22.41 -19.60
C GLY A 226 6.90 -22.55 -18.20
N LEU A 227 7.72 -21.61 -17.73
CA LEU A 227 8.36 -21.66 -16.40
C LEU A 227 7.37 -21.77 -15.24
N PHE A 228 6.18 -21.19 -15.39
CA PHE A 228 5.14 -21.17 -14.36
C PHE A 228 3.90 -21.99 -14.74
N ASN A 229 3.94 -22.78 -15.81
CA ASN A 229 2.79 -23.56 -16.26
C ASN A 229 2.30 -24.52 -15.17
N GLY A 230 1.01 -24.44 -14.84
CA GLY A 230 0.37 -25.25 -13.80
C GLY A 230 0.87 -24.97 -12.37
N ARG A 231 1.75 -23.99 -12.17
CA ARG A 231 2.37 -23.72 -10.86
C ARG A 231 1.46 -22.94 -9.92
N PHE A 232 0.73 -22.00 -10.49
CA PHE A 232 -0.21 -21.13 -9.79
C PHE A 232 -1.63 -21.48 -10.29
N PRO A 233 -2.47 -22.07 -9.43
CA PRO A 233 -3.73 -22.66 -9.87
C PRO A 233 -4.78 -21.62 -10.31
N SER A 234 -4.61 -20.35 -9.91
CA SER A 234 -5.53 -19.25 -10.21
C SER A 234 -4.95 -18.23 -11.20
N LEU A 235 -3.80 -18.50 -11.82
CA LEU A 235 -3.12 -17.52 -12.66
C LEU A 235 -3.90 -17.28 -13.95
N GLU A 236 -4.35 -16.04 -14.14
CA GLU A 236 -5.09 -15.59 -15.32
C GLU A 236 -4.19 -14.77 -16.25
N HIS A 237 -3.20 -14.07 -15.70
CA HIS A 237 -2.29 -13.20 -16.45
C HIS A 237 -0.83 -13.41 -16.03
N LEU A 238 0.03 -13.64 -17.03
CA LEU A 238 1.49 -13.67 -16.94
C LEU A 238 2.08 -12.60 -17.87
#